data_AF-A0A5C5TV85-F1
#
_entry.id   AF-A0A5C5TV85-F1
#
_cell.length_a   1.000
_cell.length_b   1.000
_cell.length_c   1.000
_cell.angle_alpha   90.00
_cell.angle_beta   90.00
_cell.angle_gamma   90.00
#
_symmetry.space_group_name_H-M   'P 1'
#
loop_
_entity.id
_entity.type
_entity.pdbx_description
1 polymer ?
#
loop_
_entity_poly.entity_id
_entity_poly.type
_entity_poly.pdbx_seq_one_letter_code
_entity_poly.pdbx_strand_id
1 'polypeptide(L)'
;MTTEPMREEAAPAAGEQQPTPTAEERIQMLEAELEQLRAQMLVDRADMENQRKRLERDVRNACRFANRQLLGELLPVFDSLEAALNAAAAEDPMRDGVVLTLRELSRVCENNGLVEVAPAPGDAFDPERHNAMSVVQTAEVPAGTVFQVFQKGYVLHDQLLRPALVSVAGEEGA
;
A
#
# COMPACT_ATOMS: atom_id res chain seq x y z
N MET A 1 44.47 -63.32 75.28
CA MET A 1 44.44 -61.85 75.33
C MET A 1 43.41 -61.43 74.27
N THR A 2 42.13 -61.20 74.57
CA THR A 2 41.53 -59.94 75.12
C THR A 2 42.12 -58.71 74.43
N THR A 3 41.41 -57.82 73.72
CA THR A 3 40.05 -57.23 73.83
C THR A 3 39.64 -56.52 72.51
N GLU A 4 38.33 -56.39 72.22
CA GLU A 4 37.73 -55.57 71.13
C GLU A 4 37.92 -54.04 71.32
N PRO A 5 37.52 -53.16 70.36
CA PRO A 5 36.12 -52.70 70.29
C PRO A 5 35.52 -52.46 68.88
N MET A 6 34.19 -52.52 68.84
CA MET A 6 33.17 -51.99 67.91
C MET A 6 33.56 -50.95 66.84
N ARG A 7 33.03 -51.13 65.61
CA ARG A 7 32.34 -50.10 64.77
C ARG A 7 31.65 -50.78 63.57
N GLU A 8 30.34 -50.99 63.59
CA GLU A 8 29.27 -50.10 63.09
C GLU A 8 29.09 -50.15 61.55
N GLU A 9 28.15 -50.99 61.14
CA GLU A 9 27.06 -50.78 60.16
C GLU A 9 27.18 -49.62 59.14
N ALA A 10 27.12 -49.94 57.85
CA ALA A 10 26.39 -49.14 56.87
C ALA A 10 26.02 -49.96 55.62
N ALA A 11 24.72 -50.23 55.52
CA ALA A 11 23.98 -50.79 54.40
C ALA A 11 24.09 -49.92 53.12
N PRO A 12 23.73 -50.46 51.93
CA PRO A 12 23.88 -49.74 50.67
C PRO A 12 22.92 -48.54 50.62
N ALA A 13 23.43 -47.39 50.20
CA ALA A 13 22.60 -46.24 49.83
C ALA A 13 21.76 -46.65 48.61
N ALA A 14 20.52 -47.05 48.89
CA ALA A 14 19.47 -47.25 47.92
C ALA A 14 19.29 -45.96 47.10
N GLY A 15 19.24 -46.12 45.79
CA GLY A 15 19.01 -45.04 44.85
C GLY A 15 17.75 -44.28 45.19
N GLU A 16 17.81 -42.96 45.02
CA GLU A 16 16.67 -42.07 44.96
C GLU A 16 15.76 -42.53 43.81
N GLN A 17 14.84 -43.44 44.11
CA GLN A 17 13.71 -43.72 43.25
C GLN A 17 12.81 -42.49 43.31
N GLN A 18 13.00 -41.59 42.34
CA GLN A 18 11.99 -40.61 42.01
C GLN A 18 10.65 -41.36 41.89
N PRO A 19 9.59 -40.94 42.61
CA PRO A 19 8.32 -41.64 42.56
C PRO A 19 7.87 -41.63 41.10
N THR A 20 7.80 -42.81 40.49
CA THR A 20 7.21 -42.95 39.17
C THR A 20 5.76 -42.50 39.27
N PRO A 21 5.33 -41.54 38.44
CA PRO A 21 3.97 -41.02 38.51
C PRO A 21 2.98 -42.17 38.32
N THR A 22 1.97 -42.16 39.16
CA THR A 22 0.87 -43.11 39.11
C THR A 22 0.16 -43.04 37.76
N ALA A 23 -0.59 -44.09 37.41
CA ALA A 23 -1.32 -44.12 36.14
C ALA A 23 -2.31 -42.94 36.03
N GLU A 24 -2.92 -42.54 37.15
CA GLU A 24 -3.85 -41.41 37.23
C GLU A 24 -3.14 -40.06 37.03
N GLU A 25 -1.98 -39.84 37.64
CA GLU A 25 -1.17 -38.63 37.43
C GLU A 25 -0.70 -38.52 35.97
N ARG A 26 -0.30 -39.64 35.34
CA ARG A 26 0.05 -39.67 33.91
C ARG A 26 -1.12 -39.32 33.01
N ILE A 27 -2.33 -39.79 33.32
CA ILE A 27 -3.53 -39.46 32.56
C ILE A 27 -3.82 -37.95 32.66
N GLN A 28 -3.76 -37.38 33.87
CA GLN A 28 -3.98 -35.95 34.07
C GLN A 28 -2.94 -35.08 33.35
N MET A 29 -1.67 -35.48 33.37
CA MET A 29 -0.61 -34.79 32.62
C MET A 29 -0.89 -34.81 31.11
N LEU A 30 -1.25 -35.97 30.56
CA LEU A 30 -1.58 -36.11 29.14
C LEU A 30 -2.83 -35.31 28.75
N GLU A 31 -3.85 -35.26 29.60
CA GLU A 31 -5.05 -34.43 29.38
C GLU A 31 -4.71 -32.93 29.37
N ALA A 32 -3.85 -32.48 30.29
CA ALA A 32 -3.38 -31.10 30.32
C ALA A 32 -2.53 -30.74 29.09
N GLU A 33 -1.62 -31.62 28.67
CA GLU A 33 -0.84 -31.46 27.43
C GLU A 33 -1.74 -31.42 26.19
N LEU A 34 -2.75 -32.30 26.12
CA LEU A 34 -3.72 -32.29 25.04
C LEU A 34 -4.51 -30.98 24.98
N GLU A 35 -4.91 -30.45 26.13
CA GLU A 35 -5.64 -29.18 26.18
C GLU A 35 -4.76 -28.00 25.77
N GLN A 36 -3.49 -27.98 26.22
CA GLN A 36 -2.50 -26.99 25.77
C GLN A 36 -2.27 -27.07 24.26
N LEU A 37 -2.13 -28.28 23.72
CA LEU A 37 -1.92 -28.49 22.29
C LEU A 37 -3.16 -28.06 21.48
N ARG A 38 -4.37 -28.35 21.95
CA ARG A 38 -5.62 -27.89 21.32
C ARG A 38 -5.71 -26.37 21.32
N ALA A 39 -5.39 -25.73 22.44
CA ALA A 39 -5.36 -24.27 22.55
C ALA A 39 -4.35 -23.67 21.55
N GLN A 40 -3.14 -24.23 21.47
CA GLN A 40 -2.13 -23.79 20.50
C GLN A 40 -2.59 -23.99 19.06
N MET A 41 -3.17 -25.15 18.73
CA MET A 41 -3.71 -25.42 17.39
C MET A 41 -4.81 -24.45 16.98
N LEU A 42 -5.66 -24.01 17.92
CA LEU A 42 -6.69 -23.01 17.65
C LEU A 42 -6.08 -21.64 17.33
N VAL A 43 -5.05 -21.23 18.07
CA VAL A 43 -4.32 -19.98 17.81
C VAL A 43 -3.61 -20.04 16.47
N ASP A 44 -2.83 -21.10 16.22
CA ASP A 44 -2.10 -21.28 14.96
C ASP A 44 -3.05 -21.27 13.76
N ARG A 45 -4.21 -21.92 13.88
CA ARG A 45 -5.25 -21.92 12.85
C ARG A 45 -5.81 -20.52 12.60
N ALA A 46 -6.04 -19.75 13.67
CA ALA A 46 -6.51 -18.37 13.54
C ALA A 46 -5.45 -17.49 12.86
N ASP A 47 -4.17 -17.66 13.20
CA ASP A 47 -3.06 -16.92 12.59
C ASP A 47 -2.90 -17.27 11.11
N MET A 48 -3.00 -18.54 10.74
CA MET A 48 -3.01 -18.99 9.34
C MET A 48 -4.18 -18.38 8.55
N GLU A 49 -5.37 -18.32 9.13
CA GLU A 49 -6.52 -17.72 8.45
C GLU A 49 -6.36 -16.20 8.27
N ASN A 50 -5.84 -15.51 9.29
CA ASN A 50 -5.53 -14.09 9.22
C ASN A 50 -4.45 -13.79 8.18
N GLN A 51 -3.40 -14.61 8.12
CA GLN A 51 -2.33 -14.50 7.14
C GLN A 51 -2.86 -14.74 5.71
N ARG A 52 -3.70 -15.77 5.51
CA ARG A 52 -4.35 -16.04 4.23
C ARG A 52 -5.16 -14.84 3.75
N LYS A 53 -6.00 -14.28 4.61
CA LYS A 53 -6.81 -13.07 4.29
C LYS A 53 -5.94 -11.86 3.97
N ARG A 54 -4.80 -11.70 4.65
CA ARG A 54 -3.82 -10.63 4.37
C ARG A 54 -3.19 -10.81 2.98
N LEU A 55 -2.67 -12.00 2.69
CA LEU A 55 -2.04 -12.31 1.40
C LEU A 55 -3.02 -12.12 0.24
N GLU A 56 -4.29 -12.53 0.39
CA GLU A 56 -5.32 -12.28 -0.63
C GLU A 56 -5.57 -10.79 -0.89
N ARG A 57 -5.46 -9.93 0.13
CA ARG A 57 -5.57 -8.47 -0.06
C ARG A 57 -4.33 -7.92 -0.75
N ASP A 58 -3.15 -8.38 -0.35
CA ASP A 58 -1.89 -7.93 -0.92
C ASP A 58 -1.77 -8.31 -2.39
N VAL A 59 -2.15 -9.54 -2.77
CA VAL A 59 -2.21 -9.98 -4.17
C VAL A 59 -3.22 -9.16 -4.96
N ARG A 60 -4.42 -8.92 -4.41
CA ARG A 60 -5.42 -8.05 -5.08
C ARG A 60 -4.89 -6.64 -5.31
N ASN A 61 -4.21 -6.06 -4.33
CA ASN A 61 -3.60 -4.74 -4.46
C ASN A 61 -2.46 -4.75 -5.48
N ALA A 62 -1.61 -5.78 -5.47
CA ALA A 62 -0.54 -5.94 -6.44
C ALA A 62 -1.08 -6.03 -7.87
N CYS A 63 -2.14 -6.81 -8.10
CA CYS A 63 -2.80 -6.89 -9.40
C CYS A 63 -3.43 -5.55 -9.81
N ARG A 64 -4.11 -4.86 -8.87
CA ARG A 64 -4.73 -3.55 -9.12
C ARG A 64 -3.69 -2.51 -9.56
N PHE A 65 -2.50 -2.51 -8.97
CA PHE A 65 -1.45 -1.54 -9.26
C PHE A 65 -0.31 -2.07 -10.15
N ALA A 66 -0.48 -3.23 -10.79
CA ALA A 66 0.57 -3.85 -11.61
C ALA A 66 1.05 -2.96 -12.76
N ASN A 67 0.12 -2.21 -13.38
CA ASN A 67 0.41 -1.33 -14.51
C ASN A 67 0.90 0.06 -14.10
N ARG A 68 1.09 0.32 -12.80
CA ARG A 68 1.42 1.66 -12.28
C ARG A 68 2.67 2.26 -12.93
N GLN A 69 3.75 1.48 -13.01
CA GLN A 69 5.00 1.95 -13.59
C GLN A 69 4.83 2.26 -15.08
N LEU A 70 4.24 1.34 -15.84
CA LEU A 70 4.00 1.51 -17.27
C LEU A 70 3.13 2.74 -17.56
N LEU A 71 2.03 2.92 -16.82
CA LEU A 71 1.17 4.10 -16.97
C LEU A 71 1.91 5.40 -16.62
N GLY A 72 2.77 5.36 -15.60
CA GLY A 72 3.64 6.49 -15.25
C GLY A 72 4.62 6.85 -16.37
N GLU A 73 5.24 5.86 -17.01
CA GLU A 73 6.16 6.03 -18.14
C GLU A 73 5.44 6.49 -19.43
N LEU A 74 4.13 6.28 -19.54
CA LEU A 74 3.32 6.77 -20.66
C LEU A 74 2.92 8.24 -20.53
N LEU A 75 2.95 8.83 -19.33
CA LEU A 75 2.52 10.23 -19.13
C LEU A 75 3.26 11.26 -20.00
N PRO A 76 4.58 11.16 -20.24
CA PRO A 76 5.28 12.05 -21.18
C PRO A 76 4.76 11.96 -22.63
N VAL A 77 4.17 10.82 -23.02
CA VAL A 77 3.57 10.64 -24.34
C VAL A 77 2.28 11.46 -24.44
N PHE A 78 1.45 11.45 -23.39
CA PHE A 78 0.28 12.35 -23.32
C PHE A 78 0.71 13.80 -23.45
N ASP A 79 1.70 14.23 -22.66
CA ASP A 79 2.19 15.61 -22.70
C ASP A 79 2.71 16.00 -24.09
N SER A 80 3.40 15.08 -24.76
CA SER A 80 3.94 15.33 -26.11
C SER A 80 2.83 15.46 -27.15
N LEU A 81 1.78 14.65 -27.06
CA LEU A 81 0.62 14.74 -27.95
C LEU A 81 -0.17 16.03 -27.71
N GLU A 82 -0.34 16.44 -26.46
CA GLU A 82 -0.98 17.71 -26.10
C GLU A 82 -0.15 18.92 -26.55
N ALA A 83 1.17 18.87 -26.36
CA ALA A 83 2.09 19.89 -26.86
C ALA A 83 2.01 20.00 -28.39
N ALA A 84 1.95 18.88 -29.11
CA ALA A 84 1.77 18.87 -30.56
C ALA A 84 0.42 19.50 -30.97
N LEU A 85 -0.68 19.20 -30.26
CA LEU A 85 -1.98 19.84 -30.51
C LEU A 85 -1.99 21.33 -30.21
N ASN A 86 -1.25 21.79 -29.21
CA ASN A 86 -1.13 23.21 -28.88
C ASN A 86 -0.27 23.98 -29.90
N ALA A 87 0.72 23.32 -30.51
CA ALA A 87 1.59 23.91 -31.52
C ALA A 87 1.02 23.84 -32.95
N ALA A 88 0.15 22.87 -33.24
CA ALA A 88 -0.45 22.69 -34.56
C ALA A 88 -1.44 23.81 -34.89
N ALA A 89 -1.37 24.32 -36.12
CA ALA A 89 -2.37 25.24 -36.66
C ALA A 89 -3.76 24.58 -36.71
N ALA A 90 -4.82 25.39 -36.71
CA ALA A 90 -6.19 24.89 -36.72
C ALA A 90 -6.49 24.09 -38.01
N GLU A 91 -5.88 24.46 -39.12
CA GLU A 91 -6.05 23.85 -40.44
C GLU A 91 -5.10 22.68 -40.72
N ASP A 92 -4.29 22.26 -39.74
CA ASP A 92 -3.38 21.13 -39.92
C ASP A 92 -4.17 19.83 -40.11
N PRO A 93 -4.05 19.15 -41.27
CA PRO A 93 -4.78 17.91 -41.54
C PRO A 93 -4.42 16.76 -40.59
N MET A 94 -3.28 16.84 -39.89
CA MET A 94 -2.85 15.85 -38.90
C MET A 94 -3.51 16.05 -37.53
N ARG A 95 -4.05 17.26 -37.26
CA ARG A 95 -4.62 17.63 -35.95
C ARG A 95 -5.72 16.66 -35.52
N ASP A 96 -6.66 16.36 -36.40
CA ASP A 96 -7.77 15.46 -36.11
C ASP A 96 -7.30 14.03 -35.78
N GLY A 97 -6.25 13.56 -36.49
CA GLY A 97 -5.64 12.26 -36.22
C GLY A 97 -4.97 12.19 -34.85
N VAL A 98 -4.28 13.26 -34.44
CA VAL A 98 -3.67 13.38 -33.11
C VAL A 98 -4.75 13.44 -32.03
N VAL A 99 -5.84 14.21 -32.23
CA VAL A 99 -6.97 14.25 -31.29
C VAL A 99 -7.60 12.87 -31.12
N LEU A 100 -7.84 12.15 -32.21
CA LEU A 100 -8.42 10.81 -32.15
C LEU A 100 -7.50 9.83 -31.40
N THR A 101 -6.20 9.89 -31.68
CA THR A 101 -5.20 9.03 -31.04
C THR A 101 -5.11 9.32 -29.53
N LEU A 102 -5.10 10.60 -29.14
CA LEU A 102 -5.10 11.00 -27.73
C LEU A 102 -6.37 10.53 -27.01
N ARG A 103 -7.53 10.61 -27.65
CA ARG A 103 -8.80 10.11 -27.10
C ARG A 103 -8.79 8.59 -26.89
N GLU A 104 -8.36 7.82 -27.88
CA GLU A 104 -8.28 6.36 -27.74
C GLU A 104 -7.25 5.95 -26.68
N LEU A 105 -6.10 6.62 -26.63
CA LEU A 105 -5.09 6.40 -25.59
C LEU A 105 -5.66 6.69 -24.19
N SER A 106 -6.34 7.83 -24.03
CA SER A 106 -6.99 8.22 -22.76
C SER A 106 -8.01 7.17 -22.33
N ARG A 107 -8.89 6.75 -23.26
CA ARG A 107 -9.89 5.71 -23.01
C ARG A 107 -9.29 4.39 -22.56
N VAL A 108 -8.19 3.94 -23.19
CA VAL A 108 -7.50 2.70 -22.79
C VAL A 108 -6.92 2.83 -21.37
N CYS A 109 -6.32 3.97 -21.05
CA CYS A 109 -5.77 4.21 -19.72
C CYS A 109 -6.87 4.34 -18.65
N GLU A 110 -7.98 5.02 -18.95
CA GLU A 110 -9.16 5.14 -18.08
C GLU A 110 -9.77 3.78 -17.74
N ASN A 111 -9.89 2.88 -18.73
CA ASN A 111 -10.35 1.50 -18.49
C ASN A 111 -9.41 0.72 -17.56
N ASN A 112 -8.14 1.11 -17.47
CA ASN A 112 -7.15 0.55 -16.54
C ASN A 112 -7.06 1.35 -15.23
N GLY A 113 -7.99 2.28 -14.99
CA GLY A 113 -8.11 3.04 -13.75
C GLY A 113 -7.30 4.33 -13.67
N LEU A 114 -6.69 4.78 -14.77
CA LEU A 114 -6.03 6.09 -14.83
C LEU A 114 -7.08 7.20 -14.97
N VAL A 115 -7.10 8.15 -14.05
CA VAL A 115 -8.02 9.29 -14.08
C VAL A 115 -7.21 10.57 -14.20
N GLU A 116 -7.59 11.41 -15.15
CA GLU A 116 -7.00 12.73 -15.37
C GLU A 116 -7.39 13.69 -14.22
N VAL A 117 -6.41 14.46 -13.75
CA VAL A 117 -6.58 15.58 -12.82
C VAL A 117 -6.22 16.86 -13.56
N ALA A 118 -7.24 17.54 -14.07
CA ALA A 118 -7.12 18.79 -14.80
C ALA A 118 -8.16 19.80 -14.26
N PRO A 119 -7.87 20.48 -13.13
CA PRO A 119 -8.77 21.48 -12.58
C PRO A 119 -9.01 22.61 -13.59
N ALA A 120 -10.25 23.09 -13.67
CA ALA A 120 -10.59 24.24 -14.50
C ALA A 120 -10.13 25.54 -13.82
N PRO A 121 -9.94 26.63 -14.59
CA PRO A 121 -9.78 27.96 -14.02
C PRO A 121 -10.94 28.29 -13.05
N GLY A 122 -10.62 28.65 -11.81
CA GLY A 122 -11.57 28.92 -10.73
C GLY A 122 -11.82 27.76 -9.76
N ASP A 123 -11.35 26.54 -10.07
CA ASP A 123 -11.46 25.41 -9.15
C ASP A 123 -10.55 25.58 -7.93
N ALA A 124 -10.96 25.00 -6.79
CA ALA A 124 -10.17 25.04 -5.57
C ALA A 124 -8.81 24.33 -5.76
N PHE A 125 -7.74 24.97 -5.28
CA PHE A 125 -6.42 24.34 -5.26
C PHE A 125 -6.37 23.24 -4.19
N ASP A 126 -6.08 22.01 -4.60
CA ASP A 126 -5.88 20.86 -3.72
C ASP A 126 -4.36 20.51 -3.66
N PRO A 127 -3.69 20.73 -2.52
CA PRO A 127 -2.26 20.40 -2.35
C PRO A 127 -1.93 18.90 -2.50
N GLU A 128 -2.90 18.00 -2.31
CA GLU A 128 -2.67 16.55 -2.48
C GLU A 128 -2.63 16.14 -3.95
N ARG A 129 -3.20 16.96 -4.84
CA ARG A 129 -3.38 16.62 -6.26
C ARG A 129 -2.74 17.61 -7.22
N HIS A 130 -2.45 18.83 -6.76
CA HIS A 130 -1.93 19.92 -7.55
C HIS A 130 -0.59 20.40 -6.99
N ASN A 131 0.31 20.79 -7.89
CA ASN A 131 1.58 21.43 -7.58
C ASN A 131 1.56 22.85 -8.16
N ALA A 132 1.58 23.86 -7.30
CA ALA A 132 1.57 25.26 -7.69
C ALA A 132 2.97 25.68 -8.17
N MET A 133 3.13 25.94 -9.47
CA MET A 133 4.40 26.42 -10.04
C MET A 133 4.63 27.90 -9.80
N SER A 134 3.56 28.69 -9.83
CA SER A 134 3.62 30.14 -9.69
C SER A 134 2.28 30.68 -9.18
N VAL A 135 2.34 31.89 -8.63
CA VAL A 135 1.18 32.67 -8.25
C VAL A 135 1.05 33.82 -9.23
N VAL A 136 -0.12 33.93 -9.88
CA VAL A 136 -0.42 34.98 -10.88
C VAL A 136 -1.38 35.98 -10.27
N GLN A 137 -1.05 37.26 -10.33
CA GLN A 137 -1.99 38.33 -9.93
C GLN A 137 -3.02 38.49 -11.05
N THR A 138 -4.28 38.20 -10.74
CA THR A 138 -5.38 38.28 -11.70
C THR A 138 -6.70 38.47 -10.97
N ALA A 139 -7.60 39.24 -11.56
CA ALA A 139 -8.98 39.39 -11.12
C ALA A 139 -9.94 38.41 -11.84
N GLU A 140 -9.42 37.56 -12.75
CA GLU A 140 -10.25 36.64 -13.56
C GLU A 140 -10.86 35.50 -12.73
N VAL A 141 -10.15 35.02 -11.71
CA VAL A 141 -10.60 33.95 -10.81
C VAL A 141 -10.32 34.30 -9.35
N PRO A 142 -11.06 33.76 -8.37
CA PRO A 142 -10.86 34.08 -6.96
C PRO A 142 -9.45 33.73 -6.47
N ALA A 143 -8.93 34.54 -5.54
CA ALA A 143 -7.64 34.26 -4.92
C ALA A 143 -7.63 32.87 -4.23
N GLY A 144 -6.52 32.15 -4.36
CA GLY A 144 -6.37 30.79 -3.86
C GLY A 144 -7.00 29.70 -4.74
N THR A 145 -7.54 30.05 -5.92
CA THR A 145 -8.05 29.08 -6.90
C THR A 145 -7.06 28.84 -8.04
N VAL A 146 -7.22 27.73 -8.76
CA VAL A 146 -6.42 27.43 -9.94
C VAL A 146 -6.72 28.45 -11.03
N PHE A 147 -5.69 29.08 -11.58
CA PHE A 147 -5.80 29.98 -12.73
C PHE A 147 -5.62 29.25 -14.05
N GLN A 148 -4.56 28.44 -14.16
CA GLN A 148 -4.24 27.71 -15.39
C GLN A 148 -3.51 26.42 -15.07
N VAL A 149 -3.76 25.37 -15.86
CA VAL A 149 -3.02 24.12 -15.83
C VAL A 149 -1.96 24.13 -16.93
N PHE A 150 -0.70 23.91 -16.56
CA PHE A 150 0.42 23.76 -17.52
C PHE A 150 0.65 22.31 -17.92
N GLN A 151 0.48 21.40 -16.97
CA GLN A 151 0.64 19.97 -17.17
C GLN A 151 -0.42 19.24 -16.36
N LYS A 152 -1.17 18.36 -17.02
CA LYS A 152 -2.23 17.60 -16.36
C LYS A 152 -1.66 16.61 -15.36
N GLY A 153 -2.37 16.45 -14.25
CA GLY A 153 -2.11 15.42 -13.25
C GLY A 153 -2.82 14.12 -13.60
N TYR A 154 -2.41 13.04 -12.95
CA TYR A 154 -3.04 11.74 -13.11
C TYR A 154 -3.06 10.97 -11.79
N VAL A 155 -4.17 10.29 -11.53
CA VAL A 155 -4.36 9.39 -10.39
C VAL A 155 -4.64 7.99 -10.93
N LEU A 156 -3.94 6.98 -10.41
CA LEU A 156 -4.25 5.58 -10.68
C LEU A 156 -5.12 5.06 -9.55
N HIS A 157 -6.39 4.85 -9.87
CA HIS A 157 -7.43 4.54 -8.92
C HIS A 157 -7.54 5.56 -7.78
N ASP A 158 -6.85 5.34 -6.66
CA ASP A 158 -6.83 6.23 -5.48
C ASP A 158 -5.43 6.78 -5.20
N GLN A 159 -4.42 6.37 -5.97
CA GLN A 159 -3.03 6.74 -5.74
C GLN A 159 -2.58 7.77 -6.77
N LEU A 160 -2.08 8.91 -6.29
CA LEU A 160 -1.49 9.92 -7.15
C LEU A 160 -0.28 9.35 -7.91
N LEU A 161 -0.32 9.44 -9.24
CA LEU A 161 0.82 9.12 -10.09
C LEU A 161 1.67 10.36 -10.36
N ARG A 162 1.00 11.47 -10.70
CA ARG A 162 1.63 12.75 -10.98
C ARG A 162 0.68 13.88 -10.61
N PRO A 163 1.12 14.90 -9.84
CA PRO A 163 0.30 16.07 -9.57
C PRO A 163 0.12 16.92 -10.83
N ALA A 164 -1.01 17.63 -10.91
CA ALA A 164 -1.21 18.63 -11.95
C ALA A 164 -0.33 19.86 -11.66
N LEU A 165 0.44 20.32 -12.65
CA LEU A 165 1.20 21.57 -12.52
C LEU A 165 0.27 22.73 -12.86
N VAL A 166 0.09 23.64 -11.90
CA VAL A 166 -0.88 24.73 -12.02
C VAL A 166 -0.29 26.07 -11.61
N SER A 167 -0.83 27.15 -12.16
CA SER A 167 -0.75 28.49 -11.59
C SER A 167 -1.92 28.72 -10.64
N VAL A 168 -1.68 29.35 -9.51
CA VAL A 168 -2.75 29.75 -8.55
C VAL A 168 -2.95 31.26 -8.64
N ALA A 169 -4.19 31.73 -8.54
CA ALA A 169 -4.45 33.16 -8.47
C ALA A 169 -4.05 33.72 -7.11
N GLY A 170 -3.21 34.75 -7.12
CA GLY A 170 -2.88 35.55 -5.95
C GLY A 170 -3.82 36.75 -5.81
N GLU A 171 -3.95 37.27 -4.59
CA GLU A 171 -4.60 38.56 -4.39
C GLU A 171 -3.83 39.65 -5.15
N GLU A 172 -4.52 40.50 -5.90
CA GLU A 172 -3.95 41.76 -6.40
C GLU A 172 -3.49 42.57 -5.18
N GLY A 173 -2.18 42.86 -5.14
CA GLY A 173 -1.58 43.55 -4.01
C GLY A 173 -2.24 44.90 -3.74
N ALA A 174 -2.54 45.15 -2.46
CA ALA A 174 -2.82 46.48 -1.91
C ALA A 174 -1.62 47.43 -2.06
#